data_AF-A0A0D0CKY7-F1
#
_entry.id   AF-A0A0D0CKY7-F1
#
_cell.length_a   1.000
_cell.length_b   1.000
_cell.length_c   1.000
_cell.angle_alpha   90.00
_cell.angle_beta   90.00
_cell.angle_gamma   90.00
#
_symmetry.space_group_name_H-M   'P 1'
#
loop_
_entity.id
_entity.type
_entity.pdbx_description
1 polymer ?
#
loop_
_entity_poly.entity_id
_entity_poly.type
_entity_poly.pdbx_seq_one_letter_code
_entity_poly.pdbx_strand_id
1 'polypeptide(L)' 'MKVHCELYPIEQCWGYAKRVYRFYPESKCKDVLWLNALKALDEIPIISIRRFFIRSQHFMDAYTRGLNGRQAAWATRKY' A
#
# COMPACT_ATOMS: atom_id res chain seq x y z
N MET A 1 -10.96 -18.09 4.90
CA MET A 1 -10.36 -17.31 3.80
C MET A 1 -9.48 -16.24 4.43
N LYS A 2 -8.15 -16.35 4.35
CA LYS A 2 -7.26 -15.29 4.84
C LYS A 2 -7.30 -14.17 3.81
N VAL A 3 -7.65 -12.95 4.24
CA VAL A 3 -7.53 -11.77 3.39
C VAL A 3 -6.04 -11.42 3.34
N HIS A 4 -5.44 -11.61 2.17
CA HIS A 4 -4.05 -11.26 1.92
C HIS A 4 -3.99 -9.79 1.54
N CYS A 5 -3.66 -8.91 2.49
CA CYS A 5 -3.61 -7.46 2.26
C CYS A 5 -2.63 -7.07 1.14
N GLU A 6 -1.61 -7.90 0.91
CA GLU A 6 -0.65 -7.82 -0.19
C GLU A 6 -1.28 -7.92 -1.60
N LEU A 7 -2.49 -8.46 -1.71
CA LEU A 7 -3.23 -8.60 -2.97
C LEU A 7 -4.04 -7.35 -3.34
N TYR A 8 -4.19 -6.39 -2.43
CA TYR A 8 -4.98 -5.19 -2.64
C TYR A 8 -4.05 -3.97 -2.72
N PRO A 9 -3.77 -3.43 -3.93
CA PRO A 9 -2.89 -2.27 -4.11
C PRO A 9 -3.32 -1.05 -3.28
N ILE A 10 -4.63 -0.90 -3.03
CA ILE A 10 -5.20 0.19 -2.23
C ILE A 10 -4.70 0.20 -0.78
N GLU A 11 -4.39 -0.97 -0.19
CA GLU A 11 -3.82 -1.04 1.16
C GLU A 11 -2.40 -0.45 1.21
N GLN A 12 -1.64 -0.59 0.13
CA GLN A 12 -0.32 0.03 0.00
C GLN A 12 -0.43 1.54 -0.22
N CYS A 13 -1.43 2.00 -0.98
CA CYS A 13 -1.75 3.43 -1.10
C CYS A 13 -2.08 4.03 0.28
N TRP A 14 -2.97 3.39 1.04
CA TRP A 14 -3.28 3.81 2.42
C TRP A 14 -2.06 3.79 3.32
N GLY A 15 -1.20 2.78 3.20
CA GLY A 15 0.07 2.70 3.93
C GLY A 15 0.99 3.88 3.63
N TYR A 16 1.13 4.25 2.35
CA TYR A 16 1.92 5.40 1.92
C TYR A 16 1.33 6.72 2.42
N ALA A 17 0.04 6.95 2.21
CA ALA A 17 -0.64 8.15 2.67
C ALA A 17 -0.55 8.30 4.19
N LYS A 18 -0.73 7.22 4.97
CA LYS A 18 -0.53 7.27 6.43
C LYS A 18 0.90 7.64 6.83
N ARG A 19 1.90 7.23 6.06
CA ARG A 19 3.30 7.62 6.29
C ARG A 19 3.50 9.11 6.02
N VAL A 20 2.99 9.63 4.91
CA VAL A 20 3.04 11.05 4.57
C VAL A 20 2.31 11.87 5.63
N TYR A 21 1.12 11.42 6.02
CA TYR A 21 0.27 12.10 6.97
C TYR A 21 0.95 12.37 8.33
N ARG A 22 1.80 11.44 8.78
CA ARG A 22 2.57 11.58 10.03
C ARG A 22 3.55 12.76 10.03
N PHE A 23 3.85 13.34 8.88
CA PHE A 23 4.67 14.54 8.77
C PHE A 23 3.85 15.84 8.82
N TYR A 24 2.52 15.79 8.75
CA TYR A 24 1.70 16.98 8.94
C TYR A 24 1.60 17.36 10.43
N PRO A 25 1.37 18.65 10.74
CA PRO A 25 1.14 19.10 12.11
C PRO A 25 -0.03 18.38 12.76
N GLU A 26 0.11 18.06 14.05
CA GLU A 26 -0.99 17.53 14.85
C GLU A 26 -2.12 18.56 14.96
N SER A 27 -3.35 18.07 14.93
CA SER A 27 -4.55 18.90 15.07
C SER A 27 -5.65 18.11 15.78
N LYS A 28 -6.54 18.83 16.47
CA LYS A 28 -7.79 18.28 17.02
C LYS A 28 -9.01 18.67 16.19
N CYS A 29 -8.85 19.58 15.22
CA CYS A 29 -9.91 20.04 14.36
C CYS A 29 -10.17 19.03 13.24
N LYS A 30 -11.40 18.50 13.16
CA LYS A 30 -11.78 17.47 12.18
C LYS A 30 -11.54 17.92 10.74
N ASP A 31 -11.83 19.18 10.41
CA ASP A 31 -11.67 19.70 9.05
C ASP A 31 -10.20 19.75 8.63
N VAL A 32 -9.31 20.11 9.57
CA VAL A 32 -7.85 20.09 9.36
C VAL A 32 -7.35 18.66 9.18
N LEU A 33 -7.81 17.73 10.01
CA LEU A 33 -7.47 16.31 9.89
C LEU A 33 -7.90 15.74 8.54
N TRP A 34 -9.12 16.07 8.10
CA TRP A 34 -9.67 15.64 6.80
C TRP A 34 -8.86 16.21 5.63
N LEU A 35 -8.56 17.51 5.65
CA LEU A 35 -7.76 18.15 4.61
C LEU A 35 -6.35 17.57 4.54
N ASN A 36 -5.71 17.31 5.68
CA ASN A 36 -4.39 16.68 5.73
C ASN A 36 -4.44 15.24 5.20
N ALA A 37 -5.50 14.49 5.45
CA ALA A 37 -5.68 13.15 4.90
C ALA A 37 -5.83 13.16 3.37
N LEU A 38 -6.61 14.11 2.82
CA LEU A 38 -6.74 14.29 1.37
C LEU A 38 -5.41 14.70 0.74
N LYS A 39 -4.68 15.65 1.33
CA LYS A 39 -3.35 16.06 0.85
C LYS A 39 -2.36 14.88 0.88
N ALA A 40 -2.36 14.07 1.94
CA ALA A 40 -1.51 12.89 2.03
C ALA A 40 -1.79 11.87 0.91
N LEU A 41 -3.04 11.73 0.49
CA LEU A 41 -3.46 10.86 -0.59
C LEU A 41 -3.01 11.39 -1.96
N ASP A 42 -3.16 12.70 -2.19
CA ASP A 42 -2.71 13.36 -3.43
C ASP A 42 -1.19 13.34 -3.59
N GLU A 43 -0.44 13.25 -2.50
CA GLU A 43 1.02 13.14 -2.53
C GLU A 43 1.53 11.75 -2.97
N ILE A 44 0.67 10.74 -3.14
CA ILE A 44 1.09 9.42 -3.60
C ILE A 44 1.58 9.52 -5.05
N PRO A 45 2.88 9.28 -5.33
CA PRO A 45 3.37 9.37 -6.70
C PRO A 45 2.74 8.29 -7.59
N ILE A 46 2.39 8.63 -8.83
CA ILE A 46 1.86 7.67 -9.83
C ILE A 46 2.80 6.46 -9.99
N ILE A 47 4.11 6.68 -9.94
CA ILE A 47 5.11 5.60 -10.00
C ILE A 47 4.97 4.61 -8.82
N SER A 48 4.64 5.09 -7.62
CA SER A 48 4.39 4.25 -6.46
C SER A 48 3.12 3.43 -6.65
N ILE A 49 2.04 4.06 -7.15
CA ILE A 49 0.78 3.35 -7.47
C ILE A 49 1.06 2.20 -8.45
N ARG A 50 1.75 2.47 -9.56
CA ARG A 50 2.12 1.43 -10.54
C ARG A 50 2.92 0.29 -9.91
N ARG A 51 3.89 0.60 -9.03
CA ARG A 51 4.67 -0.40 -8.30
C ARG A 51 3.81 -1.25 -7.36
N PHE A 52 2.80 -0.67 -6.71
CA PHE A 52 1.88 -1.41 -5.85
C PHE A 52 1.05 -2.42 -6.64
N PHE A 53 0.55 -2.04 -7.82
CA PHE A 53 -0.15 -2.96 -8.73
C PHE A 53 0.75 -4.11 -9.18
N ILE A 54 1.98 -3.82 -9.62
CA ILE A 54 2.95 -4.84 -10.03
C ILE A 54 3.26 -5.79 -8.87
N ARG A 55 3.47 -5.26 -7.66
CA ARG A 55 3.70 -6.07 -6.47
C ARG A 55 2.53 -7.03 -6.23
N SER A 56 1.30 -6.54 -6.26
CA SER A 56 0.12 -7.40 -6.08
C SER A 56 0.01 -8.46 -7.19
N GLN A 57 0.37 -8.15 -8.44
CA GLN A 57 0.46 -9.14 -9.52
C GLN A 57 1.49 -10.23 -9.24
N HIS A 58 2.69 -9.88 -8.75
CA HIS A 58 3.70 -10.88 -8.40
C HIS A 58 3.24 -11.78 -7.23
N PHE A 59 2.54 -11.22 -6.24
CA PHE A 59 1.94 -12.03 -5.18
C PHE A 59 0.84 -12.95 -5.72
N MET A 60 -0.02 -12.47 -6.63
CA MET A 60 -1.03 -13.31 -7.29
C MET A 60 -0.39 -14.47 -8.04
N ASP A 61 0.62 -14.20 -8.88
CA ASP A 61 1.35 -15.26 -9.60
C ASP A 61 1.97 -16.27 -8.62
N ALA A 62 2.61 -15.80 -7.55
CA ALA A 62 3.18 -16.67 -6.53
C ALA A 62 2.12 -17.58 -5.87
N TYR A 63 0.94 -17.03 -5.52
CA TYR A 63 -0.14 -17.83 -4.94
C TYR A 63 -0.74 -18.80 -5.94
N THR A 64 -0.89 -18.43 -7.22
CA THR A 64 -1.37 -19.36 -8.26
C THR A 64 -0.45 -20.56 -8.44
N ARG A 65 0.85 -20.39 -8.11
CA ARG A 65 1.87 -21.45 -8.11
C ARG A 65 1.95 -22.21 -6.78
N GLY A 66 1.04 -21.96 -5.83
CA GLY A 66 0.97 -22.65 -4.55
C GLY A 66 1.95 -22.15 -3.47
N LEU A 67 2.64 -21.02 -3.69
CA LEU A 67 3.54 -20.46 -2.69
C LEU A 67 2.74 -19.85 -1.53
N ASN A 68 3.22 -20.00 -0.30
CA ASN A 68 2.64 -19.31 0.85
C ASN A 68 3.12 -17.86 0.95
N GLY A 69 2.53 -17.04 1.84
CA GLY A 69 2.84 -15.61 1.95
C GLY A 69 4.33 -15.29 2.20
N ARG A 70 5.05 -16.11 2.97
CA ARG A 70 6.50 -15.91 3.18
C ARG A 70 7.31 -16.21 1.92
N GLN A 71 6.95 -17.29 1.21
CA GLN A 71 7.60 -17.67 -0.04
C GLN A 71 7.32 -16.65 -1.15
N ALA A 72 6.08 -16.18 -1.28
CA ALA A 72 5.69 -15.13 -2.21
C ALA A 72 6.45 -13.82 -1.92
N ALA A 73 6.54 -13.40 -0.66
CA ALA A 73 7.30 -12.22 -0.27
C ALA A 73 8.81 -12.34 -0.57
N TRP A 74 9.38 -13.55 -0.50
CA TRP A 74 10.76 -13.79 -0.90
C TRP A 74 10.92 -13.75 -2.43
N ALA A 75 10.03 -14.41 -3.18
CA ALA A 75 10.06 -14.47 -4.64
C ALA A 75 9.93 -13.08 -5.26
N THR A 76 8.94 -12.29 -4.81
CA THR A 76 8.70 -10.90 -5.24
C THR A 76 9.83 -9.92 -4.93
N ARG A 77 10.77 -10.29 -4.06
CA ARG A 77 11.92 -9.46 -3.67
C ARG A 77 13.20 -9.89 -4.39
N LYS A 78 13.25 -11.15 -4.85
CA LYS A 78 14.41 -11.73 -5.53
C LYS A 78 14.38 -11.52 -7.04
N TYR A 79 13.19 -11.50 -7.61
CA TYR A 79 12.91 -11.31 -9.04
C TYR A 79 12.00 -10.09 -9.21
#